data_AF-A0A645ECJ0-F1
#
_entry.id   AF-A0A645ECJ0-F1
#
_cell.length_a   1.000
_cell.length_b   1.000
_cell.length_c   1.000
_cell.angle_alpha   90.00
_cell.angle_beta   90.00
_cell.angle_gamma   90.00
#
_symmetry.space_group_name_H-M   'P 1'
#
loop_
_entity.id
_entity.type
_entity.pdbx_description
1 polymer ?
#
loop_
_entity_poly.entity_id
_entity_poly.type
_entity_poly.pdbx_seq_one_letter_code
_entity_poly.pdbx_strand_id
1 'polypeptide(L)'
;MLKLKKVISMFLAIAMCLGMAACSTPGQKQEPAKPADAAAETPSETTPDKKVLRYSLTADAPTLDPQLMNSIPSSTVGFHIYEGLMRNHIGEIQPGMAESYDISEDGKTYTFHLRDAKWSDGVEIKAQDYEYAMRRLVDPATASDYSFLVTSLIKNAGDINAGKMAVEELGVKAVDDKTLTIELNNPTGYFLSMLSMSQL
;
A
#
# COMPACT_ATOMS: atom_id res chain seq x y z
N MET A 1 29.31 45.39 -23.35
CA MET A 1 28.76 44.08 -22.93
C MET A 1 27.29 44.11 -22.48
N LEU A 2 26.67 45.27 -22.18
CA LEU A 2 25.24 45.33 -21.80
C LEU A 2 24.24 45.17 -22.97
N LYS A 3 24.62 45.53 -24.21
CA LYS A 3 23.74 45.43 -25.38
C LYS A 3 23.54 44.00 -25.87
N LEU A 4 24.55 43.13 -25.74
CA LEU A 4 24.47 41.72 -26.16
C LEU A 4 23.55 40.89 -25.25
N LYS A 5 23.56 41.16 -23.94
CA LYS A 5 22.69 40.48 -22.96
C LYS A 5 21.20 40.82 -23.16
N LYS A 6 20.87 42.04 -23.59
CA LYS A 6 19.49 42.44 -23.92
C LYS A 6 18.98 41.80 -25.22
N VAL A 7 19.85 41.64 -26.22
CA VAL A 7 19.51 40.95 -27.48
C VAL A 7 19.28 39.45 -27.25
N ILE A 8 20.11 38.81 -26.42
CA ILE A 8 19.94 37.39 -26.06
C ILE A 8 18.65 37.19 -25.23
N SER A 9 18.36 38.08 -24.28
CA SER A 9 17.11 38.03 -23.50
C SER A 9 15.86 38.24 -24.34
N MET A 10 15.93 39.05 -25.41
CA MET A 10 14.81 39.27 -26.33
C MET A 10 14.60 38.08 -27.28
N PHE A 11 15.67 37.40 -27.68
CA PHE A 11 15.60 36.17 -28.48
C PHE A 11 15.01 34.99 -27.69
N LEU A 12 15.35 34.87 -26.40
CA LEU A 12 14.84 33.79 -25.54
C LEU A 12 13.34 33.95 -25.24
N ALA A 13 12.85 35.19 -25.11
CA ALA A 13 11.43 35.48 -24.91
C ALA A 13 10.58 35.21 -26.17
N ILE A 14 11.12 35.45 -27.37
CA ILE A 14 10.43 35.15 -28.63
C ILE A 14 10.36 33.63 -28.86
N ALA A 15 11.40 32.87 -28.50
CA ALA A 15 11.41 31.41 -28.62
C ALA A 15 10.39 30.71 -27.70
N MET A 16 10.07 31.28 -26.52
CA MET A 16 9.07 30.72 -25.61
C MET A 16 7.61 31.00 -26.05
N CYS A 17 7.36 32.00 -26.88
CA CYS A 17 6.00 32.31 -27.37
C CYS A 17 5.58 31.52 -28.62
N LEU A 18 6.50 30.80 -29.28
CA LEU A 18 6.23 30.01 -30.48
C LEU A 18 5.95 28.52 -30.22
N GLY A 19 5.91 28.10 -28.94
CA GLY A 19 5.69 26.69 -28.54
C GLY A 19 4.24 26.24 -28.35
N MET A 20 3.24 27.12 -28.52
CA MET A 20 1.82 26.81 -28.29
C MET A 20 0.95 26.91 -29.56
N ALA A 21 1.40 26.30 -30.66
CA ALA A 21 0.59 26.17 -31.88
C ALA A 21 0.75 24.79 -32.55
N ALA A 22 0.72 23.72 -31.75
CA ALA A 22 0.74 22.35 -32.24
C ALA A 22 -0.50 21.56 -31.77
N CYS A 23 -1.70 22.12 -32.03
CA CYS A 23 -2.97 21.39 -32.03
C CYS A 23 -3.85 21.95 -33.16
N SER A 24 -3.74 21.39 -34.37
CA SER A 24 -4.85 21.24 -35.34
C SER A 24 -4.31 20.67 -36.65
N THR A 25 -4.56 19.39 -36.90
CA THR A 25 -4.44 18.80 -38.23
C THR A 25 -5.74 19.12 -38.99
N PRO A 26 -5.71 19.79 -40.16
CA PRO A 26 -6.90 20.05 -40.96
C PRO A 26 -7.33 18.80 -41.74
N GLY A 27 -8.64 18.69 -41.96
CA GLY A 27 -9.32 17.46 -42.34
C GLY A 27 -8.97 16.88 -43.72
N GLN A 28 -9.04 15.55 -43.81
CA GLN A 28 -9.30 14.84 -45.06
C GLN A 28 -10.79 14.45 -45.12
N LYS A 29 -11.45 14.86 -46.21
CA LYS A 29 -12.78 14.38 -46.62
C LYS A 29 -12.70 12.88 -46.87
N GLN A 30 -13.57 12.11 -46.21
CA GLN A 30 -13.79 10.70 -46.49
C GLN A 30 -15.05 10.55 -47.36
N GLU A 31 -14.87 10.00 -48.55
CA GLU A 31 -15.93 9.68 -49.51
C GLU A 31 -16.66 8.40 -49.05
N PRO A 32 -18.01 8.33 -49.16
CA PRO A 32 -18.77 7.21 -48.60
C PRO A 32 -18.66 5.95 -49.45
N ALA A 33 -18.26 4.84 -48.84
CA ALA A 33 -18.32 3.51 -49.45
C ALA A 33 -19.75 2.94 -49.41
N LYS A 34 -20.13 2.29 -50.52
CA LYS A 34 -21.42 1.65 -50.82
C LYS A 34 -21.70 0.45 -49.89
N PRO A 35 -22.96 0.18 -49.50
CA PRO A 35 -23.28 -0.90 -48.56
C PRO A 35 -23.24 -2.27 -49.24
N ALA A 36 -22.72 -3.27 -48.53
CA ALA A 36 -22.83 -4.69 -48.89
C ALA A 36 -23.46 -5.47 -47.72
N ASP A 37 -24.20 -6.50 -48.10
CA ASP A 37 -25.30 -7.15 -47.40
C ASP A 37 -25.06 -7.62 -45.96
N ALA A 38 -26.13 -7.51 -45.17
CA ALA A 38 -26.26 -8.12 -43.86
C ALA A 38 -26.38 -9.65 -43.98
N ALA A 39 -25.37 -10.36 -43.48
CA ALA A 39 -25.51 -11.75 -43.07
C ALA A 39 -25.82 -11.77 -41.57
N ALA A 40 -26.90 -12.45 -41.20
CA ALA A 40 -27.35 -12.59 -39.82
C ALA A 40 -26.31 -13.32 -38.98
N GLU A 41 -25.80 -12.66 -37.93
CA GLU A 41 -24.98 -13.28 -36.90
C GLU A 41 -25.88 -13.89 -35.81
N THR A 42 -25.72 -15.19 -35.60
CA THR A 42 -26.25 -15.96 -34.48
C THR A 42 -25.75 -15.35 -33.16
N PRO A 43 -26.54 -15.28 -32.06
CA PRO A 43 -26.12 -14.59 -30.84
C PRO A 43 -24.91 -15.28 -30.21
N SER A 44 -23.76 -14.59 -30.19
CA SER A 44 -22.60 -14.99 -29.40
C SER A 44 -22.94 -14.88 -27.92
N GLU A 45 -22.66 -15.94 -27.16
CA GLU A 45 -22.66 -15.91 -25.70
C GLU A 45 -21.78 -14.75 -25.21
N THR A 46 -22.39 -13.84 -24.45
CA THR A 46 -21.70 -12.68 -23.89
C THR A 46 -20.76 -13.13 -22.78
N THR A 47 -19.47 -13.17 -23.08
CA THR A 47 -18.43 -13.19 -22.04
C THR A 47 -18.61 -11.92 -21.20
N PRO A 48 -18.61 -11.97 -19.85
CA PRO A 48 -18.73 -10.78 -19.02
C PRO A 48 -17.66 -9.75 -19.43
N ASP A 49 -18.05 -8.49 -19.58
CA ASP A 49 -17.13 -7.40 -19.91
C ASP A 49 -15.93 -7.41 -18.95
N LYS A 50 -14.72 -7.50 -19.50
CA LYS A 50 -13.48 -7.49 -18.70
C LYS A 50 -13.39 -6.17 -17.92
N LYS A 51 -13.50 -6.23 -16.59
CA LYS A 51 -13.24 -5.10 -15.70
C LYS A 51 -11.73 -4.88 -15.58
N VAL A 52 -11.19 -3.92 -16.33
CA VAL A 52 -9.75 -3.60 -16.34
C VAL A 52 -9.53 -2.18 -15.83
N LEU A 53 -8.80 -2.05 -14.72
CA LEU A 53 -8.25 -0.78 -14.26
C LEU A 53 -6.81 -0.66 -14.76
N ARG A 54 -6.48 0.45 -15.41
CA ARG A 54 -5.10 0.83 -15.74
C ARG A 54 -4.70 1.98 -14.83
N TYR A 55 -3.66 1.76 -14.05
CA TYR A 55 -3.15 2.71 -13.08
C TYR A 55 -1.66 2.95 -13.33
N SER A 56 -1.26 4.22 -13.44
CA SER A 56 0.16 4.58 -13.58
C SER A 56 0.74 4.86 -12.20
N LEU A 57 1.84 4.18 -11.86
CA LEU A 57 2.67 4.57 -10.73
C LEU A 57 3.52 5.80 -11.12
N THR A 58 3.91 6.60 -10.13
CA THR A 58 4.74 7.80 -10.33
C THR A 58 6.22 7.46 -10.55
N ALA A 59 6.65 6.27 -10.13
CA ALA A 59 7.96 5.68 -10.34
C ALA A 59 7.86 4.15 -10.11
N ASP A 60 8.94 3.42 -10.38
CA ASP A 60 9.04 1.99 -10.06
C ASP A 60 9.01 1.77 -8.53
N ALA A 61 8.45 0.63 -8.09
CA ALA A 61 8.49 0.21 -6.70
C ALA A 61 9.87 -0.40 -6.38
N PRO A 62 10.69 0.20 -5.50
CA PRO A 62 12.04 -0.30 -5.22
C PRO A 62 12.06 -1.67 -4.55
N THR A 63 11.01 -1.98 -3.77
CA THR A 63 10.81 -3.26 -3.10
C THR A 63 9.32 -3.51 -2.87
N LEU A 64 8.94 -4.78 -2.76
CA LEU A 64 7.61 -5.24 -2.32
C LEU A 64 7.68 -6.04 -1.02
N ASP A 65 8.84 -6.07 -0.36
CA ASP A 65 8.97 -6.59 0.99
C ASP A 65 8.31 -5.58 1.95
N PRO A 66 7.19 -5.94 2.62
CA PRO A 66 6.42 -5.00 3.44
C PRO A 66 7.26 -4.37 4.54
N GLN A 67 8.27 -5.08 5.07
CA GLN A 67 9.13 -4.57 6.14
C GLN A 67 10.16 -3.55 5.65
N LEU A 68 10.41 -3.45 4.34
CA LEU A 68 11.38 -2.54 3.73
C LEU A 68 10.72 -1.48 2.83
N MET A 69 9.39 -1.49 2.69
CA MET A 69 8.70 -0.49 1.88
C MET A 69 8.73 0.88 2.57
N ASN A 70 9.43 1.82 1.95
CA ASN A 70 9.55 3.21 2.42
C ASN A 70 9.22 4.26 1.36
N SER A 71 8.58 3.84 0.26
CA SER A 71 8.25 4.69 -0.88
C SER A 71 6.76 4.63 -1.22
N ILE A 72 6.21 5.70 -1.78
CA ILE A 72 4.81 5.75 -2.19
C ILE A 72 4.49 4.64 -3.21
N PRO A 73 5.27 4.41 -4.29
CA PRO A 73 4.95 3.33 -5.24
C PRO A 73 4.91 1.94 -4.60
N SER A 74 5.86 1.62 -3.72
CA SER A 74 5.84 0.36 -2.95
C SER A 74 4.59 0.25 -2.10
N SER A 75 4.27 1.29 -1.31
CA SER A 75 3.07 1.31 -0.47
C SER A 75 1.79 1.19 -1.27
N THR A 76 1.69 1.87 -2.42
CA THR A 76 0.53 1.75 -3.31
C THR A 76 0.33 0.31 -3.75
N VAL A 77 1.37 -0.39 -4.19
CA VAL A 77 1.25 -1.81 -4.53
C VAL A 77 0.94 -2.65 -3.29
N GLY A 78 1.63 -2.40 -2.18
CA GLY A 78 1.47 -3.11 -0.91
C GLY A 78 0.04 -3.09 -0.39
N PHE A 79 -0.66 -1.96 -0.43
CA PHE A 79 -2.08 -1.85 -0.03
C PHE A 79 -3.03 -2.70 -0.90
N HIS A 80 -2.60 -3.16 -2.07
CA HIS A 80 -3.40 -4.04 -2.93
C HIS A 80 -3.05 -5.53 -2.77
N ILE A 81 -1.86 -5.85 -2.26
CA ILE A 81 -1.36 -7.24 -2.18
C ILE A 81 -1.21 -7.77 -0.74
N TYR A 82 -1.24 -6.89 0.26
CA TYR A 82 -1.22 -7.23 1.68
C TYR A 82 -2.46 -6.70 2.39
N GLU A 83 -2.80 -7.34 3.51
CA GLU A 83 -3.91 -6.94 4.39
C GLU A 83 -3.41 -6.94 5.84
N GLY A 84 -3.48 -5.78 6.49
CA GLY A 84 -3.18 -5.66 7.92
C GLY A 84 -4.29 -6.22 8.80
N LEU A 85 -4.10 -6.19 10.12
CA LEU A 85 -5.15 -6.57 11.07
C LEU A 85 -6.39 -5.68 10.92
N MET A 86 -6.17 -4.38 10.68
CA MET A 86 -7.20 -3.38 10.41
C MET A 86 -7.07 -2.84 8.98
N ARG A 87 -8.06 -2.08 8.52
CA ARG A 87 -8.08 -1.44 7.20
C ARG A 87 -8.56 0.00 7.32
N ASN A 88 -7.94 0.91 6.58
CA ASN A 88 -8.45 2.27 6.40
C ASN A 88 -9.33 2.33 5.15
N HIS A 89 -10.62 2.61 5.33
CA HIS A 89 -11.57 2.87 4.28
C HIS A 89 -11.96 4.35 4.30
N ILE A 90 -11.26 5.17 3.52
CA ILE A 90 -11.57 6.60 3.34
C ILE A 90 -11.58 7.35 4.69
N GLY A 91 -10.57 7.09 5.53
CA GLY A 91 -10.43 7.70 6.86
C GLY A 91 -11.15 6.93 7.98
N GLU A 92 -11.98 5.94 7.67
CA GLU A 92 -12.62 5.08 8.66
C GLU A 92 -11.77 3.82 8.88
N ILE A 93 -11.51 3.48 10.15
CA ILE A 93 -10.83 2.24 10.49
C ILE A 93 -11.86 1.13 10.62
N GLN A 94 -11.69 0.07 9.83
CA GLN A 94 -12.58 -1.07 9.71
C GLN A 94 -11.80 -2.38 9.90
N PRO A 95 -12.48 -3.50 10.22
CA PRO A 95 -11.88 -4.84 10.22
C PRO A 95 -11.12 -5.15 8.92
N GLY A 96 -9.90 -5.68 9.05
CA GLY A 96 -9.06 -6.17 7.95
C GLY A 96 -8.98 -7.70 7.99
N MET A 97 -7.80 -8.23 8.34
CA MET A 97 -7.65 -9.66 8.67
C MET A 97 -8.21 -10.03 10.05
N ALA A 98 -8.26 -9.09 11.00
CA ALA A 98 -9.02 -9.28 12.22
C ALA A 98 -10.51 -9.01 11.94
N GLU A 99 -11.39 -9.96 12.24
CA GLU A 99 -12.84 -9.77 12.16
C GLU A 99 -13.40 -9.07 13.40
N SER A 100 -12.71 -9.20 14.54
CA SER A 100 -13.04 -8.53 15.79
C SER A 100 -11.79 -8.38 16.66
N TYR A 101 -11.89 -7.53 17.68
CA TYR A 101 -10.85 -7.37 18.68
C TYR A 101 -11.43 -6.95 20.03
N ASP A 102 -10.72 -7.30 21.10
CA ASP A 102 -10.98 -6.89 22.47
C ASP A 102 -9.85 -5.99 22.97
N ILE A 103 -10.18 -5.04 23.84
CA ILE A 103 -9.20 -4.16 24.50
C ILE A 103 -9.33 -4.37 26.01
N SER A 104 -8.22 -4.61 26.69
CA SER A 104 -8.18 -4.71 28.15
C SER A 104 -8.64 -3.43 28.84
N GLU A 105 -9.09 -3.53 30.10
CA GLU A 105 -9.56 -2.38 30.88
C GLU A 105 -8.51 -1.27 31.03
N ASP A 106 -7.23 -1.64 31.08
CA ASP A 106 -6.13 -0.68 31.16
C ASP A 106 -5.73 -0.09 29.79
N GLY A 107 -6.35 -0.53 28.69
CA GLY A 107 -6.11 -0.04 27.34
C GLY A 107 -4.78 -0.46 26.72
N LYS A 108 -4.06 -1.44 27.31
CA LYS A 108 -2.72 -1.83 26.88
C LYS A 108 -2.66 -3.15 26.12
N THR A 109 -3.60 -4.05 26.33
CA THR A 109 -3.62 -5.36 25.67
C THR A 109 -4.75 -5.41 24.66
N TYR A 110 -4.39 -5.70 23.42
CA TYR A 110 -5.33 -5.92 22.33
C TYR A 110 -5.33 -7.39 21.95
N THR A 111 -6.51 -7.99 21.89
CA THR A 111 -6.68 -9.37 21.43
C THR A 111 -7.44 -9.34 20.12
N PHE A 112 -6.82 -9.79 19.03
CA PHE A 112 -7.42 -9.83 17.69
C PHE A 112 -7.86 -11.25 17.37
N HIS A 113 -9.05 -11.37 16.80
CA HIS A 113 -9.60 -12.63 16.30
C HIS A 113 -9.59 -12.58 14.77
N LEU A 114 -8.84 -13.50 14.15
CA LEU A 114 -8.60 -13.50 12.72
C LEU A 114 -9.72 -14.24 11.98
N ARG A 115 -10.11 -13.70 10.82
CA ARG A 115 -11.01 -14.40 9.90
C ARG A 115 -10.34 -15.61 9.24
N ASP A 116 -11.15 -16.47 8.64
CA ASP A 116 -10.64 -17.48 7.73
C ASP A 116 -10.22 -16.85 6.40
N ALA A 117 -8.93 -16.98 6.10
CA ALA A 117 -8.34 -16.53 4.86
C ALA A 117 -7.14 -17.40 4.49
N LYS A 118 -6.71 -17.27 3.23
CA LYS A 118 -5.56 -17.98 2.68
C LYS A 118 -4.64 -16.98 2.00
N TRP A 119 -3.35 -17.26 2.08
CA TRP A 119 -2.35 -16.69 1.21
C TRP A 119 -2.67 -17.06 -0.25
N SER A 120 -2.09 -16.33 -1.19
CA SER A 120 -2.33 -16.52 -2.63
C SER A 120 -1.89 -17.89 -3.16
N ASP A 121 -1.03 -18.59 -2.42
CA ASP A 121 -0.59 -19.97 -2.68
C ASP A 121 -1.53 -21.04 -2.07
N GLY A 122 -2.57 -20.62 -1.35
CA GLY A 122 -3.56 -21.48 -0.73
C GLY A 122 -3.24 -21.90 0.71
N VAL A 123 -2.10 -21.50 1.27
CA VAL A 123 -1.76 -21.74 2.69
C VAL A 123 -2.68 -20.89 3.58
N GLU A 124 -3.17 -21.46 4.68
CA GLU A 124 -4.03 -20.73 5.60
C GLU A 124 -3.25 -19.62 6.31
N ILE A 125 -3.85 -18.43 6.41
CA ILE A 125 -3.30 -17.33 7.21
C ILE A 125 -3.58 -17.61 8.68
N LYS A 126 -2.54 -17.48 9.51
CA LYS A 126 -2.60 -17.71 10.96
C LYS A 126 -2.01 -16.55 11.75
N ALA A 127 -2.32 -16.48 13.05
CA ALA A 127 -1.79 -15.45 13.94
C ALA A 127 -0.25 -15.46 14.03
N GLN A 128 0.37 -16.63 13.84
CA GLN A 128 1.82 -16.78 13.81
C GLN A 128 2.47 -16.01 12.64
N ASP A 129 1.76 -15.77 11.53
CA ASP A 129 2.26 -14.97 10.41
C ASP A 129 2.46 -13.50 10.85
N TYR A 130 1.52 -12.97 11.64
CA TYR A 130 1.60 -11.63 12.22
C TYR A 130 2.64 -11.53 13.32
N GLU A 131 2.72 -12.53 14.20
CA GLU A 131 3.77 -12.61 15.21
C GLU A 131 5.16 -12.59 14.57
N TYR A 132 5.36 -13.40 13.51
CA TYR A 132 6.59 -13.40 12.73
C TYR A 132 6.85 -12.03 12.08
N ALA A 133 5.87 -11.44 11.40
CA ALA A 133 6.03 -10.17 10.71
C ALA A 133 6.42 -9.03 11.66
N MET A 134 5.76 -8.92 12.81
CA MET A 134 6.07 -7.88 13.80
C MET A 134 7.41 -8.11 14.49
N ARG A 135 7.83 -9.36 14.72
CA ARG A 135 9.20 -9.66 15.16
C ARG A 135 10.23 -9.22 14.13
N ARG A 136 9.99 -9.53 12.86
CA ARG A 136 10.87 -9.12 11.77
C ARG A 136 10.95 -7.59 11.64
N LEU A 137 9.85 -6.87 11.85
CA LEU A 137 9.83 -5.41 11.85
C LEU A 137 10.80 -4.79 12.86
N VAL A 138 10.84 -5.35 14.08
CA VAL A 138 11.67 -4.81 15.17
C VAL A 138 13.09 -5.34 15.18
N ASP A 139 13.34 -6.48 14.52
CA ASP A 139 14.66 -7.11 14.45
C ASP A 139 15.69 -6.14 13.81
N PRO A 140 16.77 -5.77 14.54
CA PRO A 140 17.85 -4.94 13.99
C PRO A 140 18.45 -5.48 12.69
N ALA A 141 18.45 -6.80 12.48
CA ALA A 141 18.97 -7.43 11.28
C ALA A 141 18.12 -7.14 10.03
N THR A 142 16.83 -6.86 10.20
CA THR A 142 15.95 -6.45 9.10
C THR A 142 16.29 -5.04 8.63
N ALA A 143 16.76 -4.17 9.52
CA ALA A 143 17.01 -2.75 9.25
C ALA A 143 15.80 -2.02 8.63
N SER A 144 14.59 -2.29 9.15
CA SER A 144 13.39 -1.62 8.68
C SER A 144 13.39 -0.13 9.05
N ASP A 145 13.26 0.73 8.05
CA ASP A 145 13.07 2.18 8.25
C ASP A 145 11.79 2.52 9.02
N TYR A 146 10.82 1.58 9.08
CA TYR A 146 9.53 1.76 9.72
C TYR A 146 9.43 1.14 11.12
N SER A 147 10.51 0.54 11.64
CA SER A 147 10.53 -0.03 12.99
C SER A 147 10.13 0.99 14.06
N PHE A 148 10.45 2.28 13.85
CA PHE A 148 10.12 3.38 14.76
C PHE A 148 8.61 3.49 15.07
N LEU A 149 7.74 2.98 14.20
CA LEU A 149 6.30 2.94 14.45
C LEU A 149 5.96 2.19 15.73
N VAL A 150 6.70 1.12 16.03
CA VAL A 150 6.37 0.20 17.12
C VAL A 150 7.35 0.25 18.28
N THR A 151 8.58 0.75 18.10
CA THR A 151 9.64 0.69 19.13
C THR A 151 9.27 1.34 20.46
N SER A 152 8.47 2.41 20.44
CA SER A 152 7.97 3.07 21.65
C SER A 152 6.58 2.62 22.08
N LEU A 153 5.87 1.87 21.22
CA LEU A 153 4.47 1.51 21.43
C LEU A 153 4.30 0.11 21.95
N ILE A 154 4.84 -0.89 21.24
CA ILE A 154 4.71 -2.30 21.61
C ILE A 154 5.72 -2.61 22.71
N LYS A 155 5.29 -3.40 23.68
CA LYS A 155 6.14 -3.86 24.78
C LYS A 155 7.40 -4.54 24.24
N ASN A 156 8.54 -4.17 24.81
CA ASN A 156 9.89 -4.65 24.47
C ASN A 156 10.41 -4.29 23.07
N ALA A 157 9.60 -3.72 22.17
CA ALA A 157 10.00 -3.44 20.78
C ALA A 157 11.25 -2.55 20.68
N GLY A 158 11.36 -1.52 21.53
CA GLY A 158 12.50 -0.61 21.54
C GLY A 158 13.80 -1.26 22.01
N ASP A 159 13.74 -2.12 23.02
CA ASP A 159 14.93 -2.85 23.51
C ASP A 159 15.39 -3.92 22.52
N ILE A 160 14.44 -4.58 21.85
CA ILE A 160 14.73 -5.52 20.76
C ILE A 160 15.39 -4.79 19.60
N ASN A 161 14.82 -3.67 19.14
CA ASN A 161 15.37 -2.88 18.05
C ASN A 161 16.73 -2.25 18.39
N ALA A 162 17.03 -2.02 19.67
CA ALA A 162 18.34 -1.61 20.15
C ALA A 162 19.33 -2.78 20.33
N GLY A 163 18.95 -4.02 20.00
CA GLY A 163 19.78 -5.22 20.14
C GLY A 163 20.02 -5.65 21.59
N LYS A 164 19.20 -5.19 22.54
CA LYS A 164 19.34 -5.47 23.98
C LYS A 164 18.51 -6.67 24.44
N MET A 165 17.61 -7.16 23.60
CA MET A 165 16.66 -8.22 23.91
C MET A 165 16.38 -9.08 22.68
N ALA A 166 16.05 -10.36 22.91
CA ALA A 166 15.71 -11.29 21.84
C ALA A 166 14.34 -10.96 21.20
N VAL A 167 14.18 -11.23 19.91
CA VAL A 167 12.93 -10.90 19.17
C VAL A 167 11.73 -11.68 19.70
N GLU A 168 11.96 -12.83 20.32
CA GLU A 168 10.94 -13.69 20.93
C GLU A 168 10.21 -13.02 22.11
N GLU A 169 10.89 -12.08 22.78
CA GLU A 169 10.35 -11.33 23.92
C GLU A 169 9.43 -10.16 23.50
N LEU A 170 9.22 -9.96 22.20
CA LEU A 170 8.30 -8.93 21.71
C LEU A 170 6.91 -9.14 22.32
N GLY A 171 6.23 -8.06 22.72
CA GLY A 171 4.86 -8.06 23.22
C GLY A 171 3.80 -8.40 22.17
N VAL A 172 4.07 -9.34 21.27
CA VAL A 172 3.17 -9.86 20.23
C VAL A 172 3.22 -11.37 20.29
N LYS A 173 2.06 -12.01 20.43
CA LYS A 173 1.98 -13.45 20.62
C LYS A 173 0.76 -14.03 19.91
N ALA A 174 0.96 -15.06 19.10
CA ALA A 174 -0.12 -15.94 18.67
C ALA A 174 -0.49 -16.86 19.84
N VAL A 175 -1.69 -16.69 20.38
CA VAL A 175 -2.22 -17.55 21.44
C VAL A 175 -2.60 -18.91 20.86
N ASP A 176 -3.16 -18.89 19.65
CA ASP A 176 -3.46 -20.03 18.79
C ASP A 176 -3.44 -19.57 17.32
N ASP A 177 -3.92 -20.39 16.40
CA ASP A 177 -3.89 -20.10 14.96
C ASP A 177 -4.74 -18.88 14.54
N LYS A 178 -5.73 -18.47 15.35
CA LYS A 178 -6.69 -17.40 15.01
C LYS A 178 -6.75 -16.28 16.04
N THR A 179 -6.02 -16.37 17.13
CA THR A 179 -5.98 -15.33 18.16
C THR A 179 -4.58 -14.76 18.35
N LEU A 180 -4.44 -13.45 18.14
CA LEU A 180 -3.20 -12.69 18.33
C LEU A 180 -3.38 -11.70 19.48
N THR A 181 -2.45 -11.69 20.43
CA THR A 181 -2.39 -10.66 21.48
C THR A 181 -1.23 -9.71 21.26
N ILE A 182 -1.48 -8.41 21.40
CA ILE A 182 -0.46 -7.36 21.35
C ILE A 182 -0.53 -6.53 22.64
N GLU A 183 0.60 -6.42 23.34
CA GLU A 183 0.76 -5.63 24.56
C GLU A 183 1.53 -4.34 24.28
N LEU A 184 0.97 -3.22 24.69
CA LEU A 184 1.53 -1.88 24.55
C LEU A 184 2.20 -1.41 25.85
N ASN A 185 3.20 -0.54 25.72
CA ASN A 185 3.81 0.15 26.86
C ASN A 185 2.79 1.05 27.58
N ASN A 186 1.94 1.73 26.79
CA ASN A 186 0.95 2.71 27.26
C ASN A 186 -0.33 2.64 26.41
N PRO A 187 -1.48 3.06 26.96
CA PRO A 187 -2.72 3.14 26.20
C PRO A 187 -2.56 4.10 25.02
N THR A 188 -2.89 3.63 23.81
CA THR A 188 -2.59 4.35 22.57
C THR A 188 -3.83 4.41 21.68
N GLY A 189 -4.55 5.55 21.72
CA GLY A 189 -5.84 5.68 21.03
C GLY A 189 -5.80 5.56 19.50
N TYR A 190 -4.63 5.75 18.88
CA TYR A 190 -4.45 5.61 17.44
C TYR A 190 -3.93 4.23 17.01
N PHE A 191 -3.77 3.27 17.94
CA PHE A 191 -3.14 1.98 17.65
C PHE A 191 -3.85 1.19 16.54
N LEU A 192 -5.18 1.14 16.56
CA LEU A 192 -5.96 0.45 15.52
C LEU A 192 -5.78 1.07 14.12
N SER A 193 -5.58 2.39 14.05
CA SER A 193 -5.29 3.07 12.77
C SER A 193 -3.92 2.70 12.24
N MET A 194 -2.93 2.58 13.13
CA MET A 194 -1.58 2.16 12.76
C MET A 194 -1.58 0.73 12.18
N LEU A 195 -2.40 -0.16 12.73
CA LEU A 195 -2.56 -1.55 12.24
C LEU A 195 -3.24 -1.67 10.87
N SER A 196 -3.57 -0.56 10.20
CA SER A 196 -3.98 -0.56 8.79
C SER A 196 -2.83 -0.32 7.81
N MET A 197 -1.60 -0.17 8.31
CA MET A 197 -0.40 0.00 7.48
C MET A 197 0.09 -1.36 6.99
N SER A 198 0.60 -1.44 5.75
CA SER A 198 1.06 -2.71 5.16
C SER A 198 2.32 -3.28 5.80
N GLN A 199 3.01 -2.50 6.63
CA GLN A 199 4.14 -2.92 7.45
C GLN A 199 3.72 -3.77 8.66
N LEU A 200 2.43 -3.78 9.03
CA LEU A 200 1.89 -4.28 10.31
C LEU A 200 0.76 -5.30 10.17
#